data_AF-A0A949WTI9-F1
#
_entry.id   AF-A0A949WTI9-F1
#
_cell.length_a   1.000
_cell.length_b   1.000
_cell.length_c   1.000
_cell.angle_alpha   90.00
_cell.angle_beta   90.00
_cell.angle_gamma   90.00
#
_symmetry.space_group_name_H-M   'P 1'
#
loop_
_entity.id
_entity.type
_entity.pdbx_description
1 polymer ?
#
loop_
_entity_poly.entity_id
_entity_poly.type
_entity_poly.pdbx_seq_one_letter_code
_entity_poly.pdbx_strand_id
1 'polypeptide(L)'
;MKRTTYRPLSVFVVEDVQASTRKQTKKNNAKKWNSRFSPLQVGKAWFYYELQRIALVILKQGYETASMRKELGLKKGKNKKKLEFKAHCVDSWVLANSSVGGHTQPDNTRIIELVPLQVYRRQLHRFQAKKGGGRPRYGGTLSAGLKRGGIARHLKYGLCYIGGWSEKPTKKEPNRKQISLHDLATGKRLTQNANLGDIKFLAYNSWRIS
;
A
#
# COMPACT_ATOMS: atom_id res chain seq x y z
N MET A 1 -17.00 29.38 -2.32
CA MET A 1 -16.79 27.90 -2.31
C MET A 1 -16.82 27.39 -3.75
N LYS A 2 -15.70 26.88 -4.29
CA LYS A 2 -15.74 26.17 -5.58
C LYS A 2 -16.43 24.83 -5.34
N ARG A 3 -17.63 24.64 -5.89
CA ARG A 3 -18.30 23.34 -5.90
C ARG A 3 -17.41 22.37 -6.68
N THR A 4 -16.90 21.33 -6.01
CA THR A 4 -16.22 20.22 -6.67
C THR A 4 -17.26 19.45 -7.46
N THR A 5 -17.36 19.71 -8.76
CA THR A 5 -18.24 18.97 -9.64
C THR A 5 -17.59 17.61 -9.90
N TYR A 6 -18.11 16.54 -9.29
CA TYR A 6 -17.72 15.18 -9.62
C TYR A 6 -18.17 14.91 -11.06
N ARG A 7 -17.21 14.72 -11.98
CA ARG A 7 -17.53 14.32 -13.36
C ARG A 7 -17.76 12.80 -13.39
N PRO A 8 -18.77 12.33 -14.12
CA PRO A 8 -18.99 10.89 -14.29
C PRO A 8 -17.79 10.27 -15.02
N LEU A 9 -17.43 9.06 -14.60
CA LEU A 9 -16.40 8.27 -15.26
C LEU A 9 -16.94 7.76 -16.60
N SER A 10 -16.36 8.22 -17.70
CA SER A 10 -16.86 7.92 -19.06
C SER A 10 -16.04 6.87 -19.81
N VAL A 11 -14.76 6.69 -19.45
CA VAL A 11 -13.84 5.86 -20.22
C VAL A 11 -12.71 5.30 -19.36
N PHE A 12 -12.30 4.08 -19.66
CA PHE A 12 -11.07 3.45 -19.20
C PHE A 12 -10.14 3.21 -20.38
N VAL A 13 -8.91 3.72 -20.31
CA VAL A 13 -7.86 3.38 -21.27
C VAL A 13 -6.88 2.43 -20.59
N VAL A 14 -6.74 1.23 -21.13
CA VAL A 14 -6.00 0.14 -20.49
C VAL A 14 -4.96 -0.42 -21.44
N GLU A 15 -3.73 -0.62 -20.94
CA GLU A 15 -2.71 -1.33 -21.70
C GLU A 15 -3.03 -2.82 -21.79
N ASP A 16 -3.12 -3.35 -23.00
CA ASP A 16 -3.31 -4.77 -23.25
C ASP A 16 -2.01 -5.53 -23.00
N VAL A 17 -2.01 -6.34 -21.94
CA VAL A 17 -0.87 -7.18 -21.62
C VAL A 17 -0.91 -8.41 -22.50
N GLN A 18 0.16 -8.65 -23.25
CA GLN A 18 0.35 -9.85 -24.05
C GLN A 18 1.66 -10.54 -23.70
N ALA A 19 1.57 -11.81 -23.30
CA ALA A 19 2.75 -12.66 -23.16
C ALA A 19 3.29 -13.03 -24.54
N SER A 20 4.58 -12.75 -24.80
CA SER A 20 5.26 -13.20 -26.01
C SER A 20 5.88 -14.57 -25.80
N THR A 21 5.79 -15.41 -26.82
CA THR A 21 6.54 -16.67 -26.87
C THR A 21 7.97 -16.41 -27.34
N ARG A 22 8.91 -17.23 -26.89
CA ARG A 22 10.32 -17.17 -27.28
C ARG A 22 10.70 -18.39 -28.08
N LYS A 23 11.61 -18.21 -29.04
CA LYS A 23 12.31 -19.32 -29.70
C LYS A 23 13.44 -19.83 -28.81
N GLN A 24 13.67 -21.15 -28.84
CA GLN A 24 14.76 -21.80 -28.11
C GLN A 24 16.11 -21.42 -28.74
N THR A 25 17.07 -21.03 -27.91
CA THR A 25 18.45 -20.70 -28.30
C THR A 25 19.43 -21.29 -27.29
N LYS A 26 20.72 -21.38 -27.62
CA LYS A 26 21.76 -21.87 -26.69
C LYS A 26 21.85 -21.04 -25.39
N LYS A 27 21.36 -19.79 -25.39
CA LYS A 27 21.46 -18.84 -24.26
C LYS A 27 20.15 -18.66 -23.47
N ASN A 28 19.04 -19.28 -23.88
CA ASN A 28 17.75 -19.13 -23.19
C ASN A 28 17.02 -20.47 -23.04
N ASN A 29 16.14 -20.57 -22.04
CA ASN A 29 15.25 -21.72 -21.86
C ASN A 29 13.82 -21.31 -22.26
N ALA A 30 13.52 -21.39 -23.55
CA ALA A 30 12.23 -21.00 -24.12
C ALA A 30 11.10 -21.94 -23.69
N LYS A 31 11.37 -23.25 -23.54
CA LYS A 31 10.37 -24.22 -23.04
C LYS A 31 9.82 -23.79 -21.68
N LYS A 32 10.72 -23.42 -20.75
CA LYS A 32 10.34 -22.93 -19.40
C LYS A 32 9.66 -21.56 -19.43
N TRP A 33 10.00 -20.69 -20.38
CA TRP A 33 9.34 -19.38 -20.53
C TRP A 33 7.93 -19.54 -21.09
N ASN A 34 7.77 -20.27 -22.19
CA ASN A 34 6.50 -20.46 -22.89
C ASN A 34 5.50 -21.26 -22.05
N SER A 35 5.95 -22.09 -21.10
CA SER A 35 5.08 -22.78 -20.15
C SER A 35 4.62 -21.93 -18.96
N ARG A 36 5.20 -20.74 -18.77
CA ARG A 36 4.85 -19.83 -17.68
C ARG A 36 3.95 -18.72 -18.22
N PHE A 37 2.64 -18.92 -18.08
CA PHE A 37 1.70 -17.83 -18.33
C PHE A 37 1.70 -16.85 -17.16
N SER A 38 1.68 -15.56 -17.49
CA SER A 38 1.47 -14.51 -16.49
C SER A 38 0.03 -14.62 -15.97
N PRO A 39 -0.22 -14.60 -14.65
CA PRO A 39 -1.58 -14.53 -14.09
C PRO A 39 -2.38 -13.35 -14.66
N LEU A 40 -1.70 -12.24 -15.00
CA LEU A 40 -2.31 -11.08 -15.66
C LEU A 40 -2.89 -11.43 -17.03
N GLN A 41 -2.23 -12.29 -17.81
CA GLN A 41 -2.73 -12.71 -19.12
C GLN A 41 -4.03 -13.50 -19.00
N VAL A 42 -4.16 -14.32 -17.95
CA VAL A 42 -5.36 -15.15 -17.72
C VAL A 42 -6.51 -14.29 -17.18
N GLY A 43 -6.22 -13.36 -16.26
CA GLY A 43 -7.23 -12.51 -15.63
C GLY A 43 -7.70 -11.30 -16.44
N LYS A 44 -6.99 -10.93 -17.53
CA LYS A 44 -7.28 -9.67 -18.24
C LYS A 44 -8.66 -9.63 -18.87
N ALA A 45 -9.17 -10.75 -19.39
CA ALA A 45 -10.47 -10.79 -20.05
C ALA A 45 -11.60 -10.51 -19.04
N TRP A 46 -11.54 -11.14 -17.87
CA TRP A 46 -12.47 -10.85 -16.77
C TRP A 46 -12.34 -9.40 -16.30
N PHE A 47 -11.10 -8.89 -16.17
CA PHE A 47 -10.87 -7.50 -15.79
C PHE A 47 -11.48 -6.50 -16.79
N TYR A 48 -11.27 -6.71 -18.09
CA TYR A 48 -11.86 -5.85 -19.13
C TYR A 48 -13.38 -5.91 -19.10
N TYR A 49 -13.96 -7.10 -18.91
CA TYR A 49 -15.39 -7.28 -18.77
C TYR A 49 -15.96 -6.48 -17.59
N GLU A 50 -15.36 -6.56 -16.40
CA GLU A 50 -15.84 -5.79 -15.24
C GLU A 50 -15.75 -4.27 -15.46
N LEU A 51 -14.71 -3.78 -16.16
CA LEU A 51 -14.61 -2.37 -16.51
C LEU A 51 -15.67 -1.93 -17.52
N GLN A 52 -15.94 -2.75 -18.53
CA GLN A 52 -16.94 -2.47 -19.58
C GLN A 52 -18.36 -2.32 -19.02
N ARG A 53 -18.66 -2.98 -17.89
CA ARG A 53 -19.95 -2.83 -17.19
C ARG A 53 -20.14 -1.44 -16.58
N ILE A 54 -19.05 -0.69 -16.37
CA ILE A 54 -19.07 0.62 -15.75
C ILE A 54 -18.96 1.73 -16.80
N ALA A 55 -18.03 1.59 -17.76
CA ALA A 55 -17.77 2.60 -18.79
C ALA A 55 -17.07 1.99 -20.01
N LEU A 56 -16.92 2.78 -21.10
CA LEU A 56 -16.21 2.34 -22.30
C LEU A 56 -14.77 1.94 -21.99
N VAL A 57 -14.31 0.80 -22.49
CA VAL A 57 -12.93 0.34 -22.36
C VAL A 57 -12.22 0.42 -23.70
N ILE A 58 -11.13 1.20 -23.74
CA ILE A 58 -10.23 1.33 -24.88
C ILE A 58 -8.94 0.58 -24.54
N LEU A 59 -8.62 -0.43 -25.33
CA LEU A 59 -7.37 -1.17 -25.20
C LEU A 59 -6.27 -0.51 -26.03
N LYS A 60 -5.08 -0.40 -25.45
CA LYS A 60 -3.87 0.12 -26.10
C LYS A 60 -2.75 -0.89 -26.01
N GLN A 61 -2.01 -1.06 -27.10
CA GLN A 61 -0.82 -1.90 -27.12
C GLN A 61 0.36 -1.19 -26.45
N GLY A 62 1.29 -1.94 -25.86
CA GLY A 62 2.42 -1.34 -25.13
C GLY A 62 3.33 -0.45 -26.00
N TYR A 63 3.38 -0.68 -27.32
CA TYR A 63 4.12 0.19 -28.24
C TYR A 63 3.40 1.54 -28.47
N GLU A 64 2.06 1.57 -28.44
CA GLU A 64 1.27 2.80 -28.54
C GLU A 64 1.54 3.68 -27.31
N THR A 65 1.51 3.09 -26.11
CA THR A 65 1.88 3.79 -24.86
C THR A 65 3.28 4.40 -24.94
N ALA A 66 4.23 3.66 -25.53
CA ALA A 66 5.59 4.14 -25.73
C ALA A 66 5.68 5.32 -26.72
N SER A 67 4.90 5.30 -27.81
CA SER A 67 4.84 6.40 -28.80
C SER A 67 4.25 7.66 -28.18
N MET A 68 3.06 7.56 -27.57
CA MET A 68 2.39 8.70 -26.92
C MET A 68 3.28 9.35 -25.85
N ARG A 69 4.01 8.52 -25.10
CA ARG A 69 4.98 9.01 -24.12
C ARG A 69 6.15 9.76 -24.77
N LYS A 70 6.62 9.32 -25.94
CA LYS A 70 7.70 9.96 -26.70
C LYS A 70 7.25 11.31 -27.27
N GLU A 71 6.03 11.36 -27.83
CA GLU A 71 5.40 12.58 -28.35
C GLU A 71 5.29 13.67 -27.27
N LEU A 72 4.95 13.28 -26.04
CA LEU A 72 4.87 14.18 -24.88
C LEU A 72 6.23 14.46 -24.21
N GLY A 73 7.35 13.95 -24.75
CA GLY A 73 8.69 14.14 -24.18
C GLY A 73 8.91 13.49 -22.81
N LEU A 74 8.03 12.59 -22.38
CA LEU A 74 8.06 12.00 -21.03
C LEU A 74 9.01 10.79 -20.97
N LYS A 75 10.02 10.85 -20.11
CA LYS A 75 10.98 9.75 -19.93
C LYS A 75 10.48 8.77 -18.86
N LYS A 76 10.38 7.48 -19.21
CA LYS A 76 10.11 6.40 -18.25
C LYS A 76 11.37 6.07 -17.45
N GLY A 77 11.20 5.95 -16.14
CA GLY A 77 12.29 5.60 -15.23
C GLY A 77 12.81 4.18 -15.50
N LYS A 78 14.13 4.00 -15.54
CA LYS A 78 14.75 2.68 -15.70
C LYS A 78 14.68 1.86 -14.40
N ASN A 79 14.72 2.52 -13.24
CA ASN A 79 14.75 1.87 -11.95
C ASN A 79 13.34 1.69 -11.37
N LYS A 80 12.79 0.48 -11.51
CA LYS A 80 11.45 0.11 -11.03
C LYS A 80 11.30 0.13 -9.50
N LYS A 81 12.39 0.20 -8.74
CA LYS A 81 12.34 0.26 -7.27
C LYS A 81 12.26 1.68 -6.73
N LYS A 82 12.50 2.69 -7.56
CA LYS A 82 12.50 4.09 -7.13
C LYS A 82 11.06 4.59 -7.13
N LEU A 83 10.62 5.11 -5.99
CA LEU A 83 9.29 5.69 -5.80
C LEU A 83 9.18 7.03 -6.55
N GLU A 84 9.03 6.98 -7.86
CA GLU A 84 8.94 8.15 -8.74
C GLU A 84 7.78 8.03 -9.72
N PHE A 85 7.14 9.16 -10.02
CA PHE A 85 6.07 9.26 -11.01
C PHE A 85 6.46 8.62 -12.35
N LYS A 86 7.68 8.92 -12.82
CA LYS A 86 8.24 8.41 -14.07
C LYS A 86 8.43 6.89 -14.09
N ALA A 87 8.52 6.23 -12.93
CA ALA A 87 8.69 4.79 -12.84
C ALA A 87 7.35 4.04 -12.81
N HIS A 88 6.34 4.60 -12.15
CA HIS A 88 5.10 3.88 -11.81
C HIS A 88 3.83 4.43 -12.44
N CYS A 89 3.72 5.74 -12.64
CA CYS A 89 2.45 6.40 -12.98
C CYS A 89 2.43 7.03 -14.37
N VAL A 90 3.61 7.23 -14.99
CA VAL A 90 3.72 7.93 -16.29
C VAL A 90 2.89 7.26 -17.38
N ASP A 91 2.89 5.93 -17.46
CA ASP A 91 2.16 5.22 -18.50
C ASP A 91 0.64 5.38 -18.30
N SER A 92 0.14 5.23 -17.08
CA SER A 92 -1.28 5.45 -16.75
C SER A 92 -1.72 6.89 -17.02
N TRP A 93 -0.87 7.86 -16.71
CA TRP A 93 -1.16 9.26 -17.00
C TRP A 93 -1.23 9.54 -18.51
N VAL A 94 -0.29 8.99 -19.29
CA VAL A 94 -0.29 9.11 -20.76
C VAL A 94 -1.55 8.47 -21.36
N LEU A 95 -1.96 7.31 -20.87
CA LEU A 95 -3.18 6.64 -21.32
C LEU A 95 -4.44 7.44 -20.97
N ALA A 96 -4.52 8.04 -19.79
CA ALA A 96 -5.64 8.91 -19.45
C ALA A 96 -5.66 10.18 -20.30
N ASN A 97 -4.48 10.81 -20.48
CA ASN A 97 -4.34 12.03 -21.27
C ASN A 97 -4.64 11.81 -22.75
N SER A 98 -4.41 10.61 -23.30
CA SER A 98 -4.74 10.32 -24.70
C SER A 98 -6.24 10.32 -24.98
N SER A 99 -7.08 10.05 -23.97
CA SER A 99 -8.53 10.12 -24.10
C SER A 99 -9.12 11.46 -23.68
N VAL A 100 -8.53 12.14 -22.69
CA VAL A 100 -9.04 13.45 -22.21
C VAL A 100 -8.52 14.61 -23.05
N GLY A 101 -7.26 14.53 -23.49
CA GLY A 101 -6.57 15.58 -24.21
C GLY A 101 -6.25 16.81 -23.36
N GLY A 102 -5.62 17.81 -23.98
CA GLY A 102 -5.45 19.15 -23.40
C GLY A 102 -4.24 19.33 -22.47
N HIS A 103 -3.54 18.27 -22.06
CA HIS A 103 -2.33 18.40 -21.24
C HIS A 103 -1.07 18.03 -22.02
N THR A 104 -0.04 18.87 -21.92
CA THR A 104 1.31 18.60 -22.45
C THR A 104 2.24 17.99 -21.41
N GLN A 105 1.95 18.18 -20.12
CA GLN A 105 2.73 17.67 -19.00
C GLN A 105 1.84 17.34 -17.78
N PRO A 106 2.28 16.45 -16.87
CA PRO A 106 1.53 16.14 -15.66
C PRO A 106 1.51 17.32 -14.67
N ASP A 107 0.30 17.71 -14.23
CA ASP A 107 0.13 18.80 -13.27
C ASP A 107 0.56 18.44 -11.85
N ASN A 108 0.45 17.15 -11.48
CA ASN A 108 0.86 16.63 -10.18
C ASN A 108 1.62 15.32 -10.33
N THR A 109 2.85 15.29 -9.81
CA THR A 109 3.75 14.14 -9.86
C THR A 109 4.02 13.54 -8.47
N ARG A 110 3.35 14.04 -7.43
CA ARG A 110 3.51 13.54 -6.06
C ARG A 110 3.02 12.09 -5.99
N ILE A 111 3.91 11.20 -5.57
CA ILE A 111 3.55 9.84 -5.19
C ILE A 111 3.38 9.79 -3.67
N ILE A 112 2.37 9.03 -3.24
CA ILE A 112 2.16 8.67 -1.84
C ILE A 112 2.25 7.15 -1.75
N GLU A 113 3.22 6.65 -0.98
CA GLU A 113 3.31 5.22 -0.69
C GLU A 113 2.54 4.90 0.59
N LEU A 114 1.54 4.01 0.46
CA LEU A 114 0.78 3.49 1.60
C LEU A 114 1.43 2.19 2.08
N VAL A 115 2.08 2.23 3.23
CA VAL A 115 2.72 1.07 3.83
C VAL A 115 1.79 0.44 4.87
N PRO A 116 1.35 -0.81 4.70
CA PRO A 116 0.49 -1.48 5.67
C PRO A 116 1.23 -1.67 6.99
N LEU A 117 0.54 -1.34 8.09
CA LEU A 117 1.07 -1.56 9.43
C LEU A 117 1.12 -3.06 9.73
N GLN A 118 2.33 -3.56 10.00
CA GLN A 118 2.55 -4.97 10.33
C GLN A 118 2.14 -5.23 11.78
N VAL A 119 0.97 -5.85 11.97
CA VAL A 119 0.48 -6.30 13.27
C VAL A 119 0.69 -7.80 13.42
N TYR A 120 1.30 -8.22 14.54
CA TYR A 120 1.38 -9.64 14.87
C TYR A 120 -0.02 -10.19 15.12
N ARG A 121 -0.42 -11.19 14.32
CA ARG A 121 -1.67 -11.91 14.50
C ARG A 121 -1.66 -12.68 15.83
N ARG A 122 -2.85 -12.85 16.41
CA ARG A 122 -3.00 -13.55 17.70
C ARG A 122 -2.52 -14.98 17.56
N GLN A 123 -1.63 -15.40 18.45
CA GLN A 123 -1.25 -16.80 18.60
C GLN A 123 -2.01 -17.35 19.81
N LEU A 124 -2.97 -18.27 19.58
CA LEU A 124 -3.80 -18.86 20.64
C LEU A 124 -2.95 -19.63 21.66
N HIS A 125 -1.90 -20.29 21.17
CA HIS A 125 -0.87 -20.95 21.96
C HIS A 125 0.49 -20.52 21.43
N ARG A 126 1.22 -19.68 22.17
CA ARG A 126 2.65 -19.54 21.91
C ARG A 126 3.29 -20.92 22.01
N PHE A 127 4.05 -21.30 20.99
CA PHE A 127 4.66 -22.63 20.89
C PHE A 127 5.49 -23.01 22.12
N GLN A 128 6.16 -22.03 22.74
CA GLN A 128 6.92 -22.21 23.98
C GLN A 128 6.18 -21.60 25.17
N ALA A 129 5.99 -22.39 26.23
CA ALA A 129 5.52 -21.91 27.52
C ALA A 129 6.59 -21.03 28.21
N LYS A 130 6.17 -20.09 29.05
CA LYS A 130 7.10 -19.39 29.95
C LYS A 130 7.53 -20.33 31.09
N LYS A 131 8.59 -19.94 31.80
CA LYS A 131 8.93 -20.54 33.10
C LYS A 131 7.69 -20.49 34.01
N GLY A 132 7.24 -21.65 34.49
CA GLY A 132 5.96 -21.81 35.20
C GLY A 132 4.77 -22.26 34.36
N GLY A 133 4.97 -22.74 33.12
CA GLY A 133 3.93 -23.42 32.32
C GLY A 133 2.90 -22.53 31.64
N GLY A 134 2.79 -21.26 32.05
CA GLY A 134 1.85 -20.30 31.47
C GLY A 134 2.20 -19.91 30.02
N ARG A 135 1.19 -19.90 29.15
CA ARG A 135 1.31 -19.38 27.77
C ARG A 135 0.77 -17.95 27.71
N PRO A 136 1.63 -16.94 27.47
CA PRO A 136 1.19 -15.55 27.41
C PRO A 136 0.36 -15.29 26.15
N ARG A 137 -0.59 -14.36 26.23
CA ARG A 137 -1.27 -13.81 25.04
C ARG A 137 -0.23 -13.09 24.18
N TYR A 138 -0.12 -13.46 22.91
CA TYR A 138 0.74 -12.79 21.94
C TYR A 138 -0.04 -12.40 20.69
N GLY A 139 0.30 -11.25 20.11
CA GLY A 139 -0.41 -10.69 18.97
C GLY A 139 -1.81 -10.15 19.32
N GLY A 140 -2.55 -9.75 18.30
CA GLY A 140 -3.90 -9.18 18.42
C GLY A 140 -4.01 -7.75 17.87
N THR A 141 -5.24 -7.26 17.78
CA THR A 141 -5.60 -5.97 17.19
C THR A 141 -5.78 -4.85 18.21
N LEU A 142 -5.79 -5.19 19.52
CA LEU A 142 -5.97 -4.24 20.60
C LEU A 142 -4.72 -4.15 21.50
N SER A 143 -4.49 -2.95 22.01
CA SER A 143 -3.46 -2.61 22.99
C SER A 143 -4.08 -1.84 24.13
N ALA A 144 -4.27 -2.52 25.26
CA ALA A 144 -4.95 -1.99 26.44
C ALA A 144 -6.29 -1.27 26.13
N GLY A 145 -7.07 -1.79 25.19
CA GLY A 145 -8.36 -1.21 24.77
C GLY A 145 -8.31 -0.33 23.52
N LEU A 146 -7.12 0.12 23.10
CA LEU A 146 -6.94 0.92 21.89
C LEU A 146 -6.61 0.06 20.67
N LYS A 147 -7.15 0.38 19.49
CA LYS A 147 -6.83 -0.34 18.25
C LYS A 147 -5.37 -0.11 17.86
N ARG A 148 -4.61 -1.18 17.66
CA ARG A 148 -3.25 -1.13 17.10
C ARG A 148 -3.27 -0.52 15.72
N GLY A 149 -2.27 0.32 15.46
CA GLY A 149 -2.15 1.14 14.26
C GLY A 149 -3.05 2.37 14.24
N GLY A 150 -4.00 2.51 15.18
CA GLY A 150 -4.81 3.70 15.31
C GLY A 150 -3.97 4.93 15.62
N ILE A 151 -4.39 6.08 15.09
CA ILE A 151 -3.75 7.38 15.26
C ILE A 151 -4.15 7.93 16.62
N ALA A 152 -3.18 8.43 17.37
CA ALA A 152 -3.37 9.05 18.66
C ALA A 152 -2.46 10.26 18.84
N ARG A 153 -2.81 11.13 19.77
CA ARG A 153 -1.96 12.22 20.24
C ARG A 153 -1.51 11.92 21.67
N HIS A 154 -0.22 11.93 21.90
CA HIS A 154 0.38 11.78 23.23
C HIS A 154 0.90 13.14 23.71
N LEU A 155 0.73 13.45 25.01
CA LEU A 155 1.16 14.72 25.62
C LEU A 155 2.62 15.09 25.29
N LYS A 156 3.54 14.13 25.44
CA LYS A 156 4.98 14.32 25.17
C LYS A 156 5.41 14.11 23.71
N TYR A 157 4.80 13.17 22.99
CA TYR A 157 5.32 12.68 21.70
C TYR A 157 4.50 13.21 20.51
N GLY A 158 3.46 13.99 20.76
CA GLY A 158 2.61 14.52 19.70
C GLY A 158 1.84 13.42 18.97
N LEU A 159 1.73 13.55 17.65
CA LEU A 159 0.96 12.65 16.80
C LEU A 159 1.73 11.34 16.56
N CYS A 160 1.12 10.21 16.88
CA CYS A 160 1.74 8.89 16.81
C CYS A 160 0.69 7.82 16.48
N TYR A 161 1.14 6.57 16.24
CA TYR A 161 0.23 5.42 16.20
C TYR A 161 0.48 4.42 17.32
N ILE A 162 -0.61 3.72 17.69
CA ILE A 162 -0.64 2.73 18.76
C ILE A 162 0.07 1.44 18.34
N GLY A 163 1.10 1.05 19.07
CA GLY A 163 1.83 -0.21 18.91
C GLY A 163 1.31 -1.31 19.85
N GLY A 164 2.21 -2.18 20.30
CA GLY A 164 1.90 -3.21 21.31
C GLY A 164 1.67 -2.63 22.71
N TRP A 165 1.47 -3.50 23.69
CA TRP A 165 1.36 -3.12 25.10
C TRP A 165 1.96 -4.21 25.99
N SER A 166 2.25 -3.85 27.23
CA SER A 166 2.69 -4.78 28.27
C SER A 166 2.08 -4.42 29.63
N GLU A 167 1.93 -5.43 30.48
CA GLU A 167 1.57 -5.25 31.88
C GLU A 167 2.84 -4.93 32.67
N LYS A 168 2.82 -3.81 33.39
CA LYS A 168 3.93 -3.35 34.24
C LYS A 168 3.39 -2.98 35.62
N PRO A 169 2.98 -3.97 36.41
CA PRO A 169 2.45 -3.75 37.74
C PRO A 169 3.47 -3.01 38.62
N THR A 170 2.95 -2.16 39.51
CA THR A 170 3.73 -1.55 40.59
C THR A 170 3.01 -1.81 41.92
N LYS A 171 3.69 -1.60 43.06
CA LYS A 171 3.07 -1.76 44.38
C LYS A 171 1.79 -0.93 44.55
N LYS A 172 1.73 0.26 43.92
CA LYS A 172 0.57 1.16 43.97
C LYS A 172 -0.51 0.80 42.93
N GLU A 173 -0.08 0.33 41.75
CA GLU A 173 -0.98 -0.01 40.64
C GLU A 173 -0.69 -1.43 40.12
N PRO A 174 -1.38 -2.46 40.66
CA PRO A 174 -1.14 -3.85 40.27
C PRO A 174 -1.63 -4.17 38.85
N ASN A 175 -2.53 -3.37 38.28
CA ASN A 175 -3.09 -3.59 36.93
C ASN A 175 -2.55 -2.61 35.88
N ARG A 176 -1.42 -1.96 36.15
CA ARG A 176 -0.85 -0.94 35.28
C ARG A 176 -0.44 -1.51 33.92
N LYS A 177 -0.92 -0.86 32.85
CA LYS A 177 -0.64 -1.21 31.46
C LYS A 177 0.12 -0.08 30.79
N GLN A 178 1.15 -0.42 30.03
CA GLN A 178 1.92 0.55 29.25
C GLN A 178 1.81 0.24 27.77
N ILE A 179 1.68 1.30 26.96
CA ILE A 179 1.49 1.22 25.52
C ILE A 179 2.78 1.64 24.81
N SER A 180 3.09 0.90 23.74
CA SER A 180 4.12 1.27 22.79
C SER A 180 3.57 2.27 21.78
N LEU A 181 4.29 3.36 21.55
CA LEU A 181 3.92 4.37 20.55
C LEU A 181 4.97 4.42 19.45
N HIS A 182 4.53 4.70 18.24
CA HIS A 182 5.38 4.75 17.05
C HIS A 182 5.13 6.02 16.27
N ASP A 183 6.18 6.50 15.62
CA ASP A 183 6.14 7.64 14.72
C ASP A 183 5.30 7.32 13.47
N LEU A 184 4.43 8.25 13.07
CA LEU A 184 3.51 8.04 11.96
C LEU A 184 4.18 8.00 10.58
N ALA A 185 5.27 8.74 10.38
CA ALA A 185 5.95 8.79 9.10
C ALA A 185 6.92 7.60 8.96
N THR A 186 7.80 7.44 9.95
CA THR A 186 8.92 6.49 9.88
C THR A 186 8.58 5.10 10.42
N GLY A 187 7.55 4.96 11.25
CA GLY A 187 7.24 3.71 11.95
C GLY A 187 8.19 3.37 13.11
N LYS A 188 9.20 4.21 13.37
CA LYS A 188 10.15 4.00 14.47
C LYS A 188 9.42 4.08 15.81
N ARG A 189 9.82 3.22 16.75
CA ARG A 189 9.23 3.18 18.09
C ARG A 189 9.70 4.40 18.90
N LEU A 190 8.74 5.21 19.36
CA LEU A 190 8.99 6.40 20.16
C LEU A 190 9.16 6.06 21.65
N THR A 191 8.30 5.17 22.16
CA THR A 191 8.35 4.69 23.55
C THR A 191 7.65 3.34 23.70
N GLN A 192 7.92 2.64 24.79
CA GLN A 192 7.20 1.44 25.23
C GLN A 192 6.41 1.65 26.52
N ASN A 193 6.50 2.85 27.09
CA ASN A 193 6.12 3.13 28.47
C ASN A 193 5.02 4.20 28.58
N ALA A 194 4.24 4.43 27.52
CA ALA A 194 3.19 5.45 27.54
C ALA A 194 2.03 5.00 28.44
N ASN A 195 1.57 5.87 29.32
CA ASN A 195 0.38 5.62 30.13
C ASN A 195 -0.88 5.92 29.31
N LEU A 196 -1.99 5.24 29.60
CA LEU A 196 -3.25 5.47 28.89
C LEU A 196 -3.80 6.89 29.08
N GLY A 197 -3.65 7.48 30.27
CA GLY A 197 -4.12 8.84 30.55
C GLY A 197 -3.43 9.91 29.69
N ASP A 198 -2.22 9.64 29.21
CA ASP A 198 -1.45 10.58 28.40
C ASP A 198 -1.79 10.50 26.90
N ILE A 199 -2.69 9.57 26.51
CA ILE A 199 -3.01 9.23 25.11
C ILE A 199 -4.44 9.63 24.79
N LYS A 200 -4.60 10.54 23.83
CA LYS A 200 -5.89 10.84 23.19
C LYS A 200 -6.00 10.08 21.87
N PHE A 201 -6.85 9.07 21.79
CA PHE A 201 -7.15 8.38 20.53
C PHE A 201 -7.88 9.31 19.56
N LEU A 202 -7.53 9.27 18.28
CA LEU A 202 -8.08 10.17 17.26
C LEU A 202 -8.83 9.42 16.16
N ALA A 203 -8.21 8.40 15.56
CA ALA A 203 -8.80 7.71 14.41
C ALA A 203 -8.29 6.29 14.25
N TYR A 204 -9.11 5.44 13.63
CA TYR A 204 -8.69 4.13 13.17
C TYR A 204 -7.78 4.26 11.96
N ASN A 205 -6.73 3.45 11.91
CA ASN A 205 -5.79 3.45 10.81
C ASN A 205 -5.15 2.05 10.65
N SER A 206 -4.72 1.74 9.44
CA SER A 206 -4.06 0.48 9.08
C SER A 206 -2.86 0.66 8.16
N TRP A 207 -2.53 1.92 7.82
CA TRP A 207 -1.49 2.28 6.87
C TRP A 207 -0.65 3.42 7.43
N ARG A 208 0.63 3.48 7.08
CA ARG A 208 1.41 4.71 7.21
C ARG A 208 1.74 5.25 5.83
N ILE A 209 2.02 6.54 5.76
CA ILE A 209 2.53 7.18 4.55
C ILE A 209 4.05 7.18 4.66
N SER A 210 4.74 6.73 3.60
CA SER A 210 6.21 6.77 3.52
C SER A 210 6.73 7.85 2.59
#